data_AF-A0A644XRM6-F1
#
_entry.id   AF-A0A644XRM6-F1
#
_cell.length_a   1.000
_cell.length_b   1.000
_cell.length_c   1.000
_cell.angle_alpha   90.00
_cell.angle_beta   90.00
_cell.angle_gamma   90.00
#
_symmetry.space_group_name_H-M   'P 1'
#
loop_
_entity.id
_entity.type
_entity.pdbx_description
1 polymer ?
#
loop_
_entity_poly.entity_id
_entity_poly.type
_entity_poly.pdbx_seq_one_letter_code
_entity_poly.pdbx_strand_id
1 'polypeptide(L)'
;MENHGVVLGGTDMMDAYQRFETLEFCCRTIVNAGKLGKVKYLSDEQVASYVNHIPRNISHFMDVEYPSDERALRTEMVNIIRRSCDQGLMISTYGTVSVRWRNDDFLITPRDVARWDILPSDIVQIKNGMAEAGKTPSRSVALHQRIYQLNPHINSIICTQPVNLMAHAVSGTKFDVRTIPESWIFLQDVPSIPFGLIYNDVDNVAGMFHNNRVVMVENDSVFVTGDKLLNTFDYLEVAEFSANSLVMASAIGPLKPIGDKEIDDLRIAFNVG
;
A
#
# COMPACT_ATOMS: atom_id res chain seq x y z
N MET A 1 -12.06 22.43 -25.33
CA MET A 1 -11.80 21.94 -23.96
C MET A 1 -10.32 21.66 -23.69
N GLU A 2 -9.43 21.65 -24.69
CA GLU A 2 -8.01 21.26 -24.54
C GLU A 2 -7.21 22.04 -23.48
N ASN A 3 -7.61 23.27 -23.10
CA ASN A 3 -6.93 24.08 -22.08
C ASN A 3 -7.87 24.61 -20.96
N HIS A 4 -9.07 24.04 -20.82
CA HIS A 4 -10.13 24.65 -19.99
C HIS A 4 -10.47 23.90 -18.69
N GLY A 5 -10.04 22.66 -18.53
CA GLY A 5 -10.28 21.85 -17.34
C GLY A 5 -10.82 20.46 -17.65
N VAL A 6 -11.15 19.72 -16.60
CA VAL A 6 -11.72 18.37 -16.70
C VAL A 6 -13.19 18.37 -16.27
N VAL A 7 -14.02 17.60 -16.97
CA VAL A 7 -15.41 17.34 -16.60
C VAL A 7 -15.52 15.86 -16.25
N LEU A 8 -16.04 15.57 -15.05
CA LEU A 8 -16.33 14.22 -14.58
C LEU A 8 -17.76 14.16 -14.09
N GLY A 9 -18.44 13.06 -14.41
CA GLY A 9 -19.76 12.74 -13.90
C GLY A 9 -19.70 11.58 -12.91
N GLY A 10 -20.56 11.63 -11.90
CA GLY A 10 -20.81 10.53 -10.96
C GLY A 10 -22.29 10.38 -10.69
N THR A 11 -22.67 9.29 -10.03
CA THR A 11 -24.07 9.06 -9.60
C THR A 11 -24.52 10.03 -8.52
N ASP A 12 -23.58 10.57 -7.76
CA ASP A 12 -23.75 11.64 -6.78
C ASP A 12 -22.44 12.47 -6.66
N MET A 13 -22.44 13.45 -5.76
CA MET A 13 -21.29 14.34 -5.56
C MET A 13 -20.05 13.62 -5.03
N MET A 14 -20.23 12.58 -4.20
CA MET A 14 -19.12 11.82 -3.65
C MET A 14 -18.49 10.93 -4.72
N ASP A 15 -19.29 10.22 -5.51
CA ASP A 15 -18.79 9.44 -6.67
C ASP A 15 -18.06 10.35 -7.67
N ALA A 16 -18.62 11.53 -7.98
CA ALA A 16 -17.96 12.49 -8.87
C ALA A 16 -16.60 12.97 -8.31
N TYR A 17 -16.53 13.27 -7.02
CA TYR A 17 -15.29 13.70 -6.35
C TYR A 17 -14.26 12.57 -6.29
N GLN A 18 -14.66 11.35 -5.96
CA GLN A 18 -13.79 10.17 -5.94
C GLN A 18 -13.17 9.87 -7.32
N ARG A 19 -13.95 10.02 -8.39
CA ARG A 19 -13.46 9.92 -9.77
C ARG A 19 -12.47 11.03 -10.10
N PHE A 20 -12.70 12.24 -9.58
CA PHE A 20 -11.80 13.37 -9.73
C PHE A 20 -10.44 13.11 -9.06
N GLU A 21 -10.44 12.66 -7.81
CA GLU A 21 -9.20 12.28 -7.12
C GLU A 21 -8.46 11.16 -7.86
N THR A 22 -9.19 10.16 -8.35
CA THR A 22 -8.62 9.03 -9.10
C THR A 22 -7.98 9.50 -10.40
N LEU A 23 -8.63 10.41 -11.14
CA LEU A 23 -8.07 10.97 -12.36
C LEU A 23 -6.78 11.75 -12.06
N GLU A 24 -6.80 12.63 -11.05
CA GLU A 24 -5.63 13.42 -10.65
C GLU A 24 -4.45 12.50 -10.26
N PHE A 25 -4.72 11.45 -9.49
CA PHE A 25 -3.75 10.42 -9.16
C PHE A 25 -3.15 9.75 -10.42
N CYS A 26 -3.99 9.32 -11.36
CA CYS A 26 -3.54 8.71 -12.62
C CYS A 26 -2.65 9.67 -13.42
N CYS A 27 -3.09 10.93 -13.59
CA CYS A 27 -2.34 11.95 -14.31
C CYS A 27 -0.96 12.21 -13.69
N ARG A 28 -0.91 12.43 -12.36
CA ARG A 28 0.35 12.67 -11.65
C ARG A 28 1.28 11.46 -11.74
N THR A 29 0.74 10.25 -11.61
CA THR A 29 1.52 9.00 -11.73
C THR A 29 2.13 8.86 -13.12
N ILE A 30 1.36 9.09 -14.18
CA ILE A 30 1.83 9.02 -15.58
C ILE A 30 2.92 10.08 -15.84
N VAL A 31 2.70 11.32 -15.40
CA VAL A 31 3.68 12.40 -15.58
C VAL A 31 4.98 12.09 -14.84
N ASN A 32 4.91 11.64 -13.59
CA ASN A 32 6.11 11.32 -12.81
C ASN A 32 6.81 10.07 -13.33
N ALA A 33 6.08 9.05 -13.76
CA ALA A 33 6.64 7.87 -14.40
C ALA A 33 7.36 8.23 -15.71
N GLY A 34 6.80 9.14 -16.50
CA GLY A 34 7.41 9.65 -17.73
C GLY A 34 8.77 10.34 -17.53
N LYS A 35 9.04 10.87 -16.33
CA LYS A 35 10.35 11.41 -15.95
C LYS A 35 11.37 10.31 -15.68
N LEU A 36 10.93 9.17 -15.15
CA LEU A 36 11.78 8.02 -14.83
C LEU A 36 12.04 7.11 -16.03
N GLY A 37 11.08 6.98 -16.93
CA GLY A 37 11.16 6.07 -18.07
C GLY A 37 9.83 5.93 -18.83
N LYS A 38 9.73 4.90 -19.66
CA LYS A 38 8.50 4.63 -20.42
C LYS A 38 7.45 3.99 -19.51
N VAL A 39 6.26 4.57 -19.46
CA VAL A 39 5.10 3.98 -18.77
C VAL A 39 4.72 2.65 -19.42
N LYS A 40 4.62 1.60 -18.61
CA LYS A 40 4.10 0.30 -18.97
C LYS A 40 2.62 0.26 -18.59
N TYR A 41 1.78 -0.09 -19.56
CA TYR A 41 0.34 -0.22 -19.37
C TYR A 41 -0.04 -1.69 -19.27
N LEU A 42 -1.08 -1.99 -18.51
CA LEU A 42 -1.70 -3.31 -18.47
C LEU A 42 -2.40 -3.61 -19.80
N SER A 43 -2.37 -4.86 -20.24
CA SER A 43 -3.21 -5.33 -21.34
C SER A 43 -4.65 -5.56 -20.88
N ASP A 44 -5.60 -5.61 -21.83
CA ASP A 44 -7.00 -5.90 -21.53
C ASP A 44 -7.17 -7.26 -20.83
N GLU A 45 -6.35 -8.25 -21.19
CA GLU A 45 -6.33 -9.57 -20.54
C GLU A 45 -5.87 -9.48 -19.08
N GLN A 46 -4.85 -8.66 -18.79
CA GLN A 46 -4.38 -8.44 -17.42
C GLN A 46 -5.44 -7.74 -16.57
N VAL A 47 -6.12 -6.74 -17.12
CA VAL A 47 -7.24 -6.05 -16.44
C VAL A 47 -8.40 -7.01 -16.19
N ALA A 48 -8.78 -7.82 -17.18
CA ALA A 48 -9.82 -8.83 -17.03
C ALA A 48 -9.45 -9.88 -15.97
N SER A 49 -8.19 -10.33 -15.96
CA SER A 49 -7.67 -11.25 -14.94
C SER A 49 -7.81 -10.66 -13.54
N TYR A 50 -7.42 -9.40 -13.33
CA TYR A 50 -7.58 -8.71 -12.04
C TYR A 50 -9.03 -8.72 -11.56
N VAL A 51 -9.98 -8.35 -12.42
CA VAL A 51 -11.41 -8.31 -12.07
C VAL A 51 -11.93 -9.69 -11.66
N ASN A 52 -11.43 -10.75 -12.29
CA ASN A 52 -11.82 -12.13 -11.98
C ASN A 52 -11.26 -12.63 -10.64
N HIS A 53 -10.14 -12.08 -10.16
CA HIS A 53 -9.55 -12.44 -8.88
C HIS A 53 -10.18 -11.72 -7.67
N ILE A 54 -11.06 -10.74 -7.90
CA ILE A 54 -11.74 -10.03 -6.81
C ILE A 54 -12.60 -11.02 -6.00
N PRO A 55 -12.36 -11.17 -4.68
CA PRO A 55 -13.13 -12.09 -3.85
C PRO A 55 -14.61 -11.70 -3.81
N ARG A 56 -15.48 -12.64 -4.22
CA ARG A 56 -16.95 -12.48 -4.23
C ARG A 56 -17.63 -13.10 -3.02
N ASN A 57 -17.06 -14.17 -2.47
CA ASN A 57 -17.61 -14.86 -1.31
C ASN A 57 -16.70 -14.63 -0.11
N ILE A 58 -17.27 -14.07 0.95
CA ILE A 58 -16.60 -13.83 2.22
C ILE A 58 -17.41 -14.57 3.28
N SER A 59 -16.75 -15.42 4.05
CA SER A 59 -17.38 -16.12 5.16
C SER A 59 -17.52 -15.17 6.34
N HIS A 60 -18.63 -15.29 7.08
CA HIS A 60 -18.94 -14.41 8.21
C HIS A 60 -19.13 -15.17 9.52
N PHE A 61 -18.77 -14.52 10.64
CA PHE A 61 -19.15 -14.95 11.98
C PHE A 61 -20.14 -13.95 12.61
N MET A 62 -21.07 -14.44 13.42
CA MET A 62 -22.25 -13.67 13.87
C MET A 62 -22.07 -12.99 15.22
N ASP A 63 -21.41 -13.66 16.18
CA ASP A 63 -21.25 -13.18 17.56
C ASP A 63 -20.03 -12.25 17.67
N VAL A 64 -20.20 -11.01 17.23
CA VAL A 64 -19.13 -10.01 17.20
C VAL A 64 -19.03 -9.27 18.53
N GLU A 65 -17.82 -9.25 19.10
CA GLU A 65 -17.49 -8.46 20.27
C GLU A 65 -16.45 -7.41 19.94
N TYR A 66 -16.58 -6.23 20.55
CA TYR A 66 -15.66 -5.11 20.41
C TYR A 66 -15.06 -4.76 21.78
N PRO A 67 -14.16 -5.57 22.34
CA PRO A 67 -13.55 -5.28 23.64
C PRO A 67 -12.69 -4.00 23.57
N SER A 68 -12.32 -3.45 24.73
CA SER A 68 -11.69 -2.12 24.81
C SER A 68 -10.34 -2.02 24.08
N ASP A 69 -9.54 -3.08 24.10
CA ASP A 69 -8.26 -3.18 23.40
C ASP A 69 -8.45 -3.14 21.88
N GLU A 70 -9.47 -3.84 21.37
CA GLU A 70 -9.83 -3.86 19.95
C GLU A 70 -10.35 -2.50 19.47
N ARG A 71 -11.19 -1.83 20.26
CA ARG A 71 -11.69 -0.48 19.96
C ARG A 71 -10.58 0.58 19.95
N ALA A 72 -9.54 0.41 20.78
CA ALA A 72 -8.38 1.27 20.76
C ALA A 72 -7.64 1.16 19.42
N LEU A 73 -7.43 -0.07 18.92
CA LEU A 73 -6.82 -0.31 17.60
C LEU A 73 -7.64 0.31 16.47
N ARG A 74 -8.98 0.17 16.49
CA ARG A 74 -9.86 0.83 15.50
C ARG A 74 -9.64 2.34 15.46
N THR A 75 -9.50 2.97 16.61
CA THR A 75 -9.27 4.41 16.73
C THR A 75 -7.90 4.79 16.18
N GLU A 76 -6.86 4.02 16.51
CA GLU A 76 -5.50 4.21 16.00
C GLU A 76 -5.45 4.08 14.47
N MET A 77 -6.12 3.07 13.91
CA MET A 77 -6.25 2.88 12.46
C MET A 77 -6.88 4.09 11.78
N VAL A 78 -8.00 4.58 12.30
CA VAL A 78 -8.69 5.75 11.72
C VAL A 78 -7.79 6.99 11.74
N ASN A 79 -7.03 7.20 12.82
CA ASN A 79 -6.10 8.33 12.91
C ASN A 79 -5.00 8.24 11.85
N ILE A 80 -4.41 7.06 11.65
CA ILE A 80 -3.36 6.84 10.64
C ILE A 80 -3.92 6.93 9.22
N ILE A 81 -5.15 6.46 8.98
CA ILE A 81 -5.81 6.59 7.68
C ILE A 81 -6.06 8.07 7.35
N ARG A 82 -6.57 8.85 8.31
CA ARG A 82 -6.75 10.29 8.12
C ARG A 82 -5.43 11.03 7.87
N ARG A 83 -4.37 10.70 8.62
CA ARG A 83 -3.02 11.24 8.37
C ARG A 83 -2.51 10.86 6.96
N SER A 84 -2.77 9.62 6.52
CA SER A 84 -2.44 9.17 5.16
C SER A 84 -3.17 10.02 4.10
N CYS A 85 -4.45 10.33 4.34
CA CYS A 85 -5.24 11.18 3.47
C CYS A 85 -4.73 12.62 3.44
N ASP A 86 -4.44 13.22 4.60
CA ASP A 86 -3.87 14.58 4.72
C ASP A 86 -2.56 14.72 3.93
N GLN A 87 -1.77 13.66 3.85
CA GLN A 87 -0.49 13.62 3.12
C GLN A 87 -0.63 13.16 1.65
N GLY A 88 -1.84 12.85 1.19
CA GLY A 88 -2.07 12.36 -0.17
C GLY A 88 -1.53 10.94 -0.45
N LEU A 89 -1.27 10.15 0.60
CA LEU A 89 -0.85 8.75 0.52
C LEU A 89 -2.02 7.78 0.33
N MET A 90 -3.23 8.22 0.66
CA MET A 90 -4.50 7.54 0.42
C MET A 90 -5.54 8.55 -0.08
N ILE A 91 -6.38 8.15 -1.03
CA ILE A 91 -7.44 8.98 -1.61
C ILE A 91 -8.69 8.14 -1.84
N SER A 92 -9.87 8.77 -1.97
CA SER A 92 -11.10 8.07 -2.29
C SER A 92 -11.30 6.83 -1.39
N THR A 93 -11.42 5.63 -1.97
CA THR A 93 -11.50 4.33 -1.29
C THR A 93 -10.19 3.53 -1.40
N TYR A 94 -9.15 4.10 -2.00
CA TYR A 94 -7.84 3.47 -2.18
C TYR A 94 -7.03 3.47 -0.90
N GLY A 95 -6.14 2.48 -0.77
CA GLY A 95 -5.44 2.21 0.46
C GLY A 95 -6.18 1.21 1.35
N THR A 96 -5.45 0.27 1.93
CA THR A 96 -5.92 -0.71 2.91
C THR A 96 -4.96 -0.68 4.09
N VAL A 97 -5.51 -0.63 5.29
CA VAL A 97 -4.75 -0.75 6.54
C VAL A 97 -5.27 -1.95 7.30
N SER A 98 -4.37 -2.78 7.82
CA SER A 98 -4.71 -3.82 8.79
C SER A 98 -3.78 -3.81 9.98
N VAL A 99 -4.32 -4.22 11.14
CA VAL A 99 -3.57 -4.38 12.39
C VAL A 99 -3.93 -5.71 13.02
N ARG A 100 -2.92 -6.53 13.31
CA ARG A 100 -3.04 -7.78 14.06
C ARG A 100 -3.54 -7.47 15.46
N TRP A 101 -4.50 -8.26 15.92
CA TRP A 101 -5.10 -8.09 17.24
C TRP A 101 -4.71 -9.24 18.19
N ARG A 102 -5.02 -10.49 17.84
CA ARG A 102 -4.73 -11.66 18.69
C ARG A 102 -4.41 -12.87 17.82
N ASN A 103 -3.21 -13.43 17.96
CA ASN A 103 -2.74 -14.49 17.06
C ASN A 103 -2.90 -14.03 15.59
N ASP A 104 -3.62 -14.79 14.77
CA ASP A 104 -3.91 -14.42 13.38
C ASP A 104 -5.25 -13.69 13.19
N ASP A 105 -5.93 -13.29 14.28
CA ASP A 105 -7.08 -12.39 14.22
C ASP A 105 -6.58 -10.95 14.05
N PHE A 106 -7.26 -10.17 13.21
CA PHE A 106 -6.84 -8.80 12.87
C PHE A 106 -8.02 -7.91 12.50
N LEU A 107 -7.75 -6.61 12.46
CA LEU A 107 -8.66 -5.58 11.98
C LEU A 107 -8.20 -5.11 10.61
N ILE A 108 -9.14 -4.83 9.71
CA ILE A 108 -8.84 -4.34 8.36
C ILE A 108 -9.85 -3.29 7.91
N THR A 109 -9.42 -2.35 7.08
CA THR A 109 -10.32 -1.38 6.46
C THR A 109 -11.41 -2.06 5.62
N PRO A 110 -12.63 -1.51 5.60
CA PRO A 110 -13.72 -2.01 4.79
C PRO A 110 -13.53 -1.68 3.30
N ARG A 111 -14.31 -2.38 2.48
CA ARG A 111 -14.51 -2.08 1.06
C ARG A 111 -15.47 -0.89 0.90
N ASP A 112 -15.28 -0.11 -0.17
CA ASP A 112 -16.22 0.90 -0.66
C ASP A 112 -16.60 2.02 0.34
N VAL A 113 -15.80 2.22 1.39
CA VAL A 113 -15.90 3.36 2.32
C VAL A 113 -14.77 4.35 2.03
N ALA A 114 -15.10 5.62 1.85
CA ALA A 114 -14.12 6.67 1.63
C ALA A 114 -13.17 6.79 2.83
N ARG A 115 -11.87 6.93 2.57
CA ARG A 115 -10.84 6.97 3.61
C ARG A 115 -10.92 8.22 4.47
N TRP A 116 -11.40 9.33 3.92
CA TRP A 116 -11.68 10.57 4.65
C TRP A 116 -12.80 10.41 5.69
N ASP A 117 -13.87 9.69 5.32
CA ASP A 117 -15.09 9.57 6.12
C ASP A 117 -15.11 8.32 7.02
N ILE A 118 -14.04 7.53 7.01
CA ILE A 118 -13.99 6.27 7.74
C ILE A 118 -14.12 6.49 9.25
N LEU A 119 -14.97 5.67 9.86
CA LEU A 119 -15.23 5.65 11.30
C LEU A 119 -14.68 4.35 11.92
N PRO A 120 -14.39 4.35 13.24
CA PRO A 120 -13.98 3.14 13.94
C PRO A 120 -14.99 1.98 13.79
N SER A 121 -16.28 2.31 13.66
CA SER A 121 -17.37 1.35 13.42
C SER A 121 -17.28 0.65 12.07
N ASP A 122 -16.62 1.25 11.08
CA ASP A 122 -16.56 0.73 9.71
C ASP A 122 -15.42 -0.29 9.55
N ILE A 123 -14.40 -0.23 10.44
CA ILE A 123 -13.32 -1.21 10.49
C ILE A 123 -13.91 -2.62 10.62
N VAL A 124 -13.29 -3.60 9.97
CA VAL A 124 -13.76 -4.97 9.90
C VAL A 124 -12.85 -5.87 10.72
N GLN A 125 -13.42 -6.59 11.68
CA GLN A 125 -12.77 -7.65 12.42
C GLN A 125 -12.72 -8.92 11.58
N ILE A 126 -11.54 -9.54 11.50
CA ILE A 126 -11.31 -10.84 10.91
C ILE A 126 -10.92 -11.81 12.02
N LYS A 127 -11.68 -12.90 12.14
CA LYS A 127 -11.46 -13.94 13.14
C LYS A 127 -11.47 -15.32 12.51
N ASN A 128 -10.42 -16.11 12.72
CA ASN A 128 -10.26 -17.43 12.08
C ASN A 128 -10.52 -17.42 10.56
N GLY A 129 -10.10 -16.35 9.87
CA GLY A 129 -10.32 -16.17 8.43
C GLY A 129 -11.74 -15.80 7.99
N MET A 130 -12.64 -15.50 8.94
CA MET A 130 -14.00 -15.02 8.66
C MET A 130 -14.12 -13.55 9.03
N ALA A 131 -14.89 -12.79 8.25
CA ALA A 131 -15.20 -11.40 8.56
C ALA A 131 -16.37 -11.27 9.54
N GLU A 132 -16.41 -10.20 10.31
CA GLU A 132 -17.59 -9.89 11.14
C GLU A 132 -18.83 -9.68 10.27
N ALA A 133 -19.96 -10.25 10.68
CA ALA A 133 -21.22 -10.15 9.94
C ALA A 133 -21.66 -8.70 9.74
N GLY A 134 -22.24 -8.42 8.57
CA GLY A 134 -22.75 -7.09 8.21
C GLY A 134 -21.70 -6.14 7.62
N LYS A 135 -20.42 -6.54 7.56
CA LYS A 135 -19.36 -5.75 6.92
C LYS A 135 -18.62 -6.52 5.84
N THR A 136 -18.03 -5.76 4.91
CA THR A 136 -17.24 -6.30 3.80
C THR A 136 -15.80 -5.80 3.94
N PRO A 137 -14.81 -6.68 4.20
CA PRO A 137 -13.41 -6.28 4.29
C PRO A 137 -12.82 -5.92 2.92
N SER A 138 -11.64 -5.30 2.95
CA SER A 138 -10.84 -5.02 1.75
C SER A 138 -10.64 -6.25 0.85
N ARG A 139 -10.49 -6.02 -0.45
CA ARG A 139 -10.21 -7.06 -1.46
C ARG A 139 -8.89 -7.79 -1.19
N SER A 140 -7.94 -7.17 -0.48
CA SER A 140 -6.65 -7.75 -0.14
C SER A 140 -6.65 -8.61 1.14
N VAL A 141 -7.80 -8.83 1.78
CA VAL A 141 -7.90 -9.52 3.09
C VAL A 141 -7.20 -10.89 3.12
N ALA A 142 -7.28 -11.66 2.03
CA ALA A 142 -6.64 -12.98 1.94
C ALA A 142 -5.11 -12.90 2.00
N LEU A 143 -4.51 -11.94 1.28
CA LEU A 143 -3.07 -11.73 1.30
C LEU A 143 -2.62 -11.18 2.67
N HIS A 144 -3.36 -10.24 3.26
CA HIS A 144 -3.05 -9.74 4.61
C HIS A 144 -3.06 -10.88 5.65
N GLN A 145 -4.07 -11.74 5.61
CA GLN A 145 -4.15 -12.92 6.46
C GLN A 145 -2.94 -13.85 6.24
N ARG A 146 -2.56 -14.10 4.98
CA ARG A 146 -1.44 -14.99 4.68
C ARG A 146 -0.09 -14.41 5.12
N ILE A 147 0.11 -13.10 4.96
CA ILE A 147 1.29 -12.38 5.48
C ILE A 147 1.37 -12.56 6.99
N TYR A 148 0.27 -12.37 7.72
CA TYR A 148 0.25 -12.55 9.17
C TYR A 148 0.60 -13.99 9.58
N GLN A 149 0.03 -15.00 8.91
CA GLN A 149 0.28 -16.41 9.22
C GLN A 149 1.76 -16.82 9.02
N LEU A 150 2.40 -16.30 7.97
CA LEU A 150 3.80 -16.64 7.65
C LEU A 150 4.82 -15.77 8.39
N ASN A 151 4.41 -14.61 8.92
CA ASN A 151 5.30 -13.64 9.54
C ASN A 151 4.78 -13.21 10.93
N PRO A 152 5.04 -13.99 11.99
CA PRO A 152 4.55 -13.70 13.34
C PRO A 152 5.04 -12.37 13.94
N HIS A 153 6.14 -11.83 13.43
CA HIS A 153 6.71 -10.55 13.89
C HIS A 153 6.00 -9.32 13.30
N ILE A 154 5.18 -9.50 12.25
CA ILE A 154 4.42 -8.43 11.61
C ILE A 154 3.09 -8.27 12.32
N ASN A 155 2.78 -7.04 12.74
CA ASN A 155 1.50 -6.70 13.38
C ASN A 155 0.72 -5.63 12.62
N SER A 156 1.28 -4.99 11.60
CA SER A 156 0.56 -4.02 10.78
C SER A 156 0.97 -4.08 9.32
N ILE A 157 0.00 -3.85 8.45
CA ILE A 157 0.19 -3.87 7.00
C ILE A 157 -0.55 -2.67 6.42
N ILE A 158 0.14 -1.90 5.58
CA ILE A 158 -0.45 -0.85 4.76
C ILE A 158 -0.23 -1.22 3.29
N CYS A 159 -1.30 -1.32 2.53
CA CYS A 159 -1.27 -1.49 1.07
C CYS A 159 -1.88 -0.25 0.44
N THR A 160 -1.15 0.50 -0.39
CA THR A 160 -1.68 1.73 -1.00
C THR A 160 -0.96 2.06 -2.32
N GLN A 161 -1.35 3.17 -2.94
CA GLN A 161 -0.85 3.62 -4.24
C GLN A 161 -0.32 5.07 -4.20
N PRO A 162 0.74 5.41 -3.43
CA PRO A 162 1.29 6.76 -3.46
C PRO A 162 1.89 7.10 -4.83
N VAL A 163 1.76 8.37 -5.24
CA VAL A 163 2.04 8.82 -6.61
C VAL A 163 3.47 8.52 -7.06
N ASN A 164 4.48 8.80 -6.24
CA ASN A 164 5.87 8.67 -6.67
C ASN A 164 6.37 7.23 -6.61
N LEU A 165 5.95 6.46 -5.60
CA LEU A 165 6.17 5.02 -5.58
C LEU A 165 5.51 4.34 -6.79
N MET A 166 4.26 4.70 -7.11
CA MET A 166 3.60 4.16 -8.30
C MET A 166 4.26 4.59 -9.60
N ALA A 167 4.90 5.77 -9.65
CA ALA A 167 5.69 6.17 -10.81
C ALA A 167 6.85 5.20 -11.11
N HIS A 168 7.52 4.67 -10.07
CA HIS A 168 8.50 3.59 -10.22
C HIS A 168 7.82 2.27 -10.64
N ALA A 169 6.72 1.91 -9.99
CA ALA A 169 6.00 0.65 -10.27
C ALA A 169 5.48 0.56 -11.72
N VAL A 170 5.00 1.66 -12.31
CA VAL A 170 4.48 1.65 -13.69
C VAL A 170 5.54 1.92 -14.76
N SER A 171 6.68 2.51 -14.40
CA SER A 171 7.81 2.67 -15.36
C SER A 171 8.68 1.41 -15.43
N GLY A 172 8.64 0.57 -14.40
CA GLY A 172 9.57 -0.54 -14.21
C GLY A 172 11.00 -0.07 -13.90
N THR A 173 11.17 1.21 -13.56
CA THR A 173 12.44 1.75 -13.10
C THR A 173 12.65 1.34 -11.66
N LYS A 174 13.79 0.70 -11.37
CA LYS A 174 14.16 0.26 -10.03
C LYS A 174 14.03 1.43 -9.03
N PHE A 175 13.32 1.20 -7.94
CA PHE A 175 13.29 2.10 -6.80
C PHE A 175 14.56 1.89 -5.97
N ASP A 176 15.59 2.69 -6.23
CA ASP A 176 16.90 2.55 -5.60
C ASP A 176 17.10 3.59 -4.48
N VAL A 177 16.81 3.18 -3.25
CA VAL A 177 16.93 4.03 -2.04
C VAL A 177 18.37 4.22 -1.58
N ARG A 178 19.35 3.60 -2.26
CA ARG A 178 20.79 3.79 -2.01
C ARG A 178 21.29 5.16 -2.46
N THR A 179 20.42 6.12 -2.69
CA THR A 179 20.81 7.52 -2.91
C THR A 179 20.86 8.31 -1.60
N ILE A 180 20.18 7.84 -0.56
CA ILE A 180 20.13 8.45 0.77
C ILE A 180 20.42 7.34 1.81
N PRO A 181 21.57 7.36 2.51
CA PRO A 181 21.94 6.32 3.47
C PRO A 181 20.86 6.03 4.52
N GLU A 182 20.24 7.07 5.06
CA GLU A 182 19.19 6.97 6.07
C GLU A 182 17.94 6.28 5.53
N SER A 183 17.54 6.59 4.28
CA SER A 183 16.43 5.89 3.62
C SER A 183 16.73 4.41 3.43
N TRP A 184 17.98 4.06 3.08
CA TRP A 184 18.37 2.66 2.93
C TRP A 184 18.44 1.92 4.28
N ILE A 185 18.97 2.54 5.34
CA ILE A 185 18.94 1.95 6.69
C ILE A 185 17.50 1.64 7.11
N PHE A 186 16.58 2.57 6.82
CA PHE A 186 15.20 2.48 7.27
C PHE A 186 14.36 1.49 6.43
N LEU A 187 14.47 1.56 5.10
CA LEU A 187 13.65 0.75 4.17
C LEU A 187 14.31 -0.57 3.75
N GLN A 188 15.64 -0.65 3.80
CA GLN A 188 16.46 -1.66 3.15
C GLN A 188 16.19 -1.74 1.63
N ASP A 189 16.47 -2.89 1.01
CA ASP A 189 16.14 -3.11 -0.39
C ASP A 189 14.62 -3.29 -0.55
N VAL A 190 14.04 -2.63 -1.55
CA VAL A 190 12.60 -2.67 -1.83
C VAL A 190 12.37 -3.41 -3.16
N PRO A 191 12.03 -4.72 -3.13
CA PRO A 191 11.79 -5.47 -4.35
C PRO A 191 10.52 -5.01 -5.07
N SER A 192 10.56 -5.09 -6.40
CA SER A 192 9.40 -4.94 -7.27
C SER A 192 9.02 -6.29 -7.87
N ILE A 193 7.76 -6.68 -7.75
CA ILE A 193 7.23 -7.94 -8.28
C ILE A 193 6.25 -7.69 -9.43
N PRO A 194 6.21 -8.57 -10.45
CA PRO A 194 5.24 -8.49 -11.54
C PRO A 194 3.77 -8.41 -11.09
N PHE A 195 2.97 -7.70 -11.89
CA PHE A 195 1.52 -7.63 -11.74
C PHE A 195 0.87 -9.02 -11.64
N GLY A 196 -0.08 -9.18 -10.72
CA GLY A 196 -0.88 -10.39 -10.55
C GLY A 196 -0.25 -11.49 -9.68
N LEU A 197 1.04 -11.40 -9.33
CA LEU A 197 1.67 -12.37 -8.40
C LEU A 197 0.99 -12.41 -7.04
N ILE A 198 0.46 -11.28 -6.58
CA ILE A 198 -0.31 -11.18 -5.33
C ILE A 198 -1.60 -12.03 -5.31
N TYR A 199 -2.03 -12.54 -6.46
CA TYR A 199 -3.18 -13.45 -6.60
C TYR A 199 -2.77 -14.87 -7.01
N ASN A 200 -1.75 -14.97 -7.86
CA ASN A 200 -1.34 -16.25 -8.46
C ASN A 200 -0.32 -17.01 -7.61
N ASP A 201 0.41 -16.33 -6.72
CA ASP A 201 1.46 -16.92 -5.88
C ASP A 201 1.51 -16.27 -4.48
N VAL A 202 0.36 -16.33 -3.80
CA VAL A 202 0.12 -15.68 -2.50
C VAL A 202 1.16 -16.11 -1.45
N ASP A 203 1.54 -17.39 -1.44
CA ASP A 203 2.47 -17.94 -0.45
C ASP A 203 3.89 -17.41 -0.63
N ASN A 204 4.37 -17.34 -1.88
CA ASN A 204 5.68 -16.76 -2.16
C ASN A 204 5.71 -15.27 -1.79
N VAL A 205 4.70 -14.50 -2.24
CA VAL A 205 4.59 -13.07 -1.94
C VAL A 205 4.52 -12.83 -0.43
N ALA A 206 3.69 -13.58 0.29
CA ALA A 206 3.60 -13.46 1.74
C ALA A 206 4.92 -13.81 2.44
N GLY A 207 5.67 -14.81 1.93
CA GLY A 207 6.99 -15.17 2.43
C GLY A 207 8.06 -14.10 2.18
N MET A 208 7.93 -13.25 1.17
CA MET A 208 8.88 -12.16 0.92
C MET A 208 8.96 -11.19 2.11
N PHE A 209 7.87 -10.99 2.84
CA PHE A 209 7.83 -10.09 4.00
C PHE A 209 8.61 -10.60 5.21
N HIS A 210 9.19 -11.81 5.15
CA HIS A 210 10.13 -12.27 6.17
C HIS A 210 11.40 -11.40 6.21
N ASN A 211 11.84 -10.93 5.04
CA ASN A 211 13.08 -10.17 4.88
C ASN A 211 12.84 -8.77 4.30
N ASN A 212 11.63 -8.45 3.84
CA ASN A 212 11.34 -7.19 3.18
C ASN A 212 10.23 -6.45 3.93
N ARG A 213 10.49 -5.18 4.28
CA ARG A 213 9.49 -4.29 4.89
C ARG A 213 8.53 -3.71 3.87
N VAL A 214 9.04 -3.46 2.66
CA VAL A 214 8.28 -2.87 1.56
C VAL A 214 8.41 -3.77 0.34
N VAL A 215 7.29 -4.06 -0.31
CA VAL A 215 7.26 -4.76 -1.60
C VAL A 215 6.39 -3.96 -2.54
N MET A 216 6.92 -3.62 -3.71
CA MET A 216 6.18 -2.95 -4.77
C MET A 216 5.60 -3.99 -5.73
N VAL A 217 4.37 -3.78 -6.17
CA VAL A 217 3.69 -4.61 -7.17
C VAL A 217 3.52 -3.76 -8.42
N GLU A 218 4.18 -4.17 -9.50
CA GLU A 218 4.11 -3.44 -10.77
C GLU A 218 2.65 -3.21 -11.17
N ASN A 219 2.34 -1.98 -11.54
CA ASN A 219 1.01 -1.55 -12.00
C ASN A 219 -0.17 -1.72 -11.00
N ASP A 220 0.07 -2.07 -9.73
CA ASP A 220 -1.01 -2.34 -8.77
C ASP A 220 -0.93 -1.49 -7.50
N SER A 221 0.12 -1.70 -6.69
CA SER A 221 0.18 -1.15 -5.34
C SER A 221 1.56 -1.32 -4.70
N VAL A 222 1.72 -0.74 -3.51
CA VAL A 222 2.86 -0.97 -2.62
C VAL A 222 2.34 -1.51 -1.30
N PHE A 223 2.99 -2.57 -0.80
CA PHE A 223 2.74 -3.15 0.51
C PHE A 223 3.88 -2.79 1.46
N VAL A 224 3.52 -2.35 2.66
CA VAL A 224 4.43 -1.98 3.74
C VAL A 224 4.02 -2.74 4.99
N THR A 225 4.98 -3.35 5.68
CA THR A 225 4.75 -4.12 6.90
C THR A 225 5.56 -3.58 8.07
N GLY A 226 5.08 -3.81 9.29
CA GLY A 226 5.83 -3.46 10.49
C GLY A 226 5.27 -4.12 11.76
N ASP A 227 5.97 -3.88 12.86
CA ASP A 227 5.65 -4.40 14.19
C ASP A 227 4.61 -3.56 14.93
N LYS A 228 4.44 -2.29 14.53
CA LYS A 228 3.49 -1.31 15.06
C LYS A 228 2.97 -0.43 13.93
N LEU A 229 1.71 -0.03 14.02
CA LEU A 229 1.05 0.72 12.94
C LEU A 229 1.75 2.04 12.62
N LEU A 230 2.17 2.79 13.64
CA LEU A 230 2.92 4.03 13.44
C LEU A 230 4.24 3.78 12.68
N ASN A 231 4.99 2.75 13.04
CA ASN A 231 6.24 2.40 12.36
C ASN A 231 6.00 1.97 10.91
N THR A 232 4.95 1.18 10.65
CA THR A 232 4.53 0.84 9.29
C THR A 232 4.17 2.08 8.47
N PHE A 233 3.53 3.07 9.10
CA PHE A 233 3.24 4.34 8.46
C PHE A 233 4.50 5.17 8.20
N ASP A 234 5.45 5.20 9.14
CA ASP A 234 6.74 5.88 8.96
C ASP A 234 7.51 5.27 7.78
N TYR A 235 7.51 3.94 7.61
CA TYR A 235 8.10 3.28 6.43
C TYR A 235 7.44 3.75 5.13
N LEU A 236 6.12 3.91 5.10
CA LEU A 236 5.41 4.43 3.94
C LEU A 236 5.80 5.89 3.63
N GLU A 237 5.88 6.74 4.66
CA GLU A 237 6.31 8.14 4.51
C GLU A 237 7.73 8.23 3.93
N VAL A 238 8.67 7.47 4.48
CA VAL A 238 10.07 7.47 4.00
C VAL A 238 10.17 6.88 2.59
N ALA A 239 9.39 5.85 2.27
CA ALA A 239 9.35 5.27 0.94
C ALA A 239 8.84 6.27 -0.11
N GLU A 240 7.71 6.93 0.14
CA GLU A 240 7.17 7.94 -0.79
C GLU A 240 8.05 9.18 -0.86
N PHE A 241 8.62 9.64 0.24
CA PHE A 241 9.59 10.74 0.26
C PHE A 241 10.83 10.43 -0.59
N SER A 242 11.37 9.22 -0.45
CA SER A 242 12.53 8.77 -1.21
C SER A 242 12.19 8.66 -2.69
N ALA A 243 11.01 8.11 -3.03
CA ALA A 243 10.53 8.02 -4.40
C ALA A 243 10.34 9.41 -5.03
N ASN A 244 9.76 10.36 -4.29
CA ASN A 244 9.63 11.74 -4.73
C ASN A 244 11.00 12.38 -5.03
N SER A 245 11.98 12.16 -4.15
CA SER A 245 13.35 12.65 -4.33
C SER A 245 13.99 12.10 -5.61
N LEU A 246 13.84 10.80 -5.89
CA LEU A 246 14.33 10.16 -7.10
C LEU A 246 13.63 10.68 -8.36
N VAL A 247 12.31 10.80 -8.33
CA VAL A 247 11.50 11.38 -9.43
C VAL A 247 11.94 12.81 -9.72
N MET A 248 12.11 13.66 -8.70
CA MET A 248 12.55 15.04 -8.89
C MET A 248 13.98 15.13 -9.42
N ALA A 249 14.89 14.30 -8.89
CA ALA A 249 16.29 14.33 -9.28
C ALA A 249 16.54 13.82 -10.71
N SER A 250 15.63 13.02 -11.28
CA SER A 250 15.71 12.59 -12.69
C SER A 250 15.81 13.75 -13.70
N ALA A 251 15.32 14.94 -13.34
CA ALA A 251 15.36 16.13 -14.20
C ALA A 251 16.75 16.79 -14.28
N ILE A 252 17.66 16.53 -13.33
CA ILE A 252 18.95 17.22 -13.23
C ILE A 252 20.16 16.36 -13.63
N GLY A 253 19.96 15.06 -13.90
CA GLY A 253 21.00 14.17 -14.41
C GLY A 253 20.95 12.75 -13.81
N PRO A 254 21.94 11.89 -14.13
CA PRO A 254 22.00 10.53 -13.62
C PRO A 254 22.29 10.52 -12.12
N LEU A 255 21.56 9.68 -11.40
CA LEU A 255 21.77 9.43 -9.97
C LEU A 255 23.04 8.63 -9.74
N LYS A 256 23.72 8.93 -8.63
CA LYS A 256 24.91 8.20 -8.16
C LYS A 256 24.58 7.52 -6.83
N PRO A 257 24.06 6.28 -6.84
CA PRO A 257 23.82 5.53 -5.60
C PRO A 257 25.15 5.22 -4.89
N ILE A 258 25.11 5.06 -3.57
CA ILE A 258 26.22 4.49 -2.79
C ILE A 258 26.48 3.05 -3.24
N GLY A 259 27.76 2.68 -3.26
CA GLY A 259 28.21 1.37 -3.72
C GLY A 259 27.94 0.27 -2.69
N ASP A 260 28.07 -0.98 -3.12
CA ASP A 260 27.82 -2.14 -2.26
C ASP A 260 28.75 -2.16 -1.02
N LYS A 261 29.97 -1.64 -1.17
CA LYS A 261 30.92 -1.53 -0.04
C LYS A 261 30.40 -0.60 1.05
N GLU A 262 29.93 0.60 0.68
CA GLU A 262 29.38 1.54 1.65
C GLU A 262 28.11 0.97 2.30
N ILE A 263 27.30 0.21 1.55
CA ILE A 263 26.13 -0.47 2.09
C ILE A 263 26.52 -1.53 3.12
N ASP A 264 27.56 -2.34 2.86
CA ASP A 264 28.06 -3.32 3.81
C ASP A 264 28.62 -2.65 5.08
N ASP A 265 29.30 -1.50 4.94
CA ASP A 265 29.75 -0.71 6.09
C ASP A 265 28.55 -0.22 6.93
N LEU A 266 27.44 0.19 6.30
CA LEU A 266 26.21 0.59 7.00
C LEU A 266 25.52 -0.59 7.71
N ARG A 267 25.50 -1.78 7.09
CA ARG A 267 24.98 -3.02 7.71
C ARG A 267 25.68 -3.31 9.03
N ILE A 268 27.01 -3.20 9.03
CA ILE A 268 27.84 -3.43 10.21
C ILE A 268 27.60 -2.34 11.26
N ALA A 269 27.62 -1.07 10.86
CA ALA A 269 27.54 0.06 11.79
C ALA A 269 26.19 0.16 12.51
N PHE A 270 25.09 -0.13 11.81
CA PHE A 270 23.73 0.02 12.33
C PHE A 270 23.07 -1.33 12.68
N ASN A 271 23.79 -2.43 12.54
CA ASN A 271 23.31 -3.79 12.81
C ASN A 271 22.02 -4.12 12.05
N VAL A 272 21.98 -3.69 10.78
CA VAL A 272 20.85 -3.82 9.84
C VAL A 272 21.13 -5.02 8.95
N GLY A 273 20.40 -6.11 9.15
CA GLY A 273 20.47 -7.36 8.39
C GLY A 273 19.11 -7.77 7.85
#